data_AF-A0A2A4XAJ6-F1
#
_entry.id   AF-A0A2A4XAJ6-F1
#
_cell.length_a   1.000
_cell.length_b   1.000
_cell.length_c   1.000
_cell.angle_alpha   90.00
_cell.angle_beta   90.00
_cell.angle_gamma   90.00
#
_symmetry.space_group_name_H-M   'P 1'
#
loop_
_entity.id
_entity.type
_entity.pdbx_description
1 polymer ?
#
loop_
_entity_poly.entity_id
_entity_poly.type
_entity_poly.pdbx_seq_one_letter_code
_entity_poly.pdbx_strand_id
1 'polypeptide(L)'
;MSVPHDHHQHDHEHTDPPSDLELRVKALESLLVEKGLVRPETLNSIIETYEHKVGPRNGAHVVAKAWTDPEFKQALMNDATEAVASLGYCGRQGEHLEVVENTNETHNLVVCTLCSCYPWTVLGLPPAWYKSAPYRSRAVSDPRGVLEEFGTELDDKKKIRVWDSTSEMRYLVLPQRPVGTESWSEHDLQQLVSRNSMIGVELARSPEQEDEGGK
;
A
#
# COMPACT_ATOMS: atom_id res chain seq x y z
N MET A 1 39.48 53.13 30.88
CA MET A 1 39.99 52.38 29.72
C MET A 1 39.47 50.96 29.86
N SER A 2 38.36 50.65 29.19
CA SER A 2 37.75 49.31 29.22
C SER A 2 38.00 48.65 27.88
N VAL A 3 38.67 47.50 27.92
CA VAL A 3 38.96 46.68 26.74
C VAL A 3 37.71 45.86 26.43
N PRO A 4 37.20 45.81 25.19
CA PRO A 4 36.15 44.88 24.84
C PRO A 4 36.76 43.47 24.69
N HIS A 5 36.17 42.48 25.36
CA HIS A 5 36.46 41.08 25.06
C HIS A 5 35.74 40.68 23.78
N ASP A 6 36.53 40.34 22.78
CA ASP A 6 36.09 39.74 21.52
C ASP A 6 35.57 38.33 21.84
N HIS A 7 34.27 38.11 21.68
CA HIS A 7 33.67 36.78 21.76
C HIS A 7 33.89 36.09 20.41
N HIS A 8 34.92 35.27 20.31
CA HIS A 8 35.09 34.35 19.19
C HIS A 8 33.98 33.29 19.23
N GLN A 9 32.93 33.50 18.44
CA GLN A 9 31.95 32.48 18.09
C GLN A 9 32.60 31.54 17.09
N HIS A 10 33.05 30.38 17.56
CA HIS A 10 33.40 29.26 16.68
C HIS A 10 32.11 28.52 16.33
N ASP A 11 31.46 28.94 15.25
CA ASP A 11 30.50 28.08 14.55
C ASP A 11 31.31 26.95 13.90
N HIS A 12 31.39 25.83 14.61
CA HIS A 12 31.82 24.59 14.00
C HIS A 12 30.62 24.01 13.24
N GLU A 13 30.66 24.16 11.91
CA GLU A 13 29.94 23.25 11.00
C GLU A 13 30.48 21.83 11.23
N HIS A 14 29.95 21.15 12.22
CA HIS A 14 30.11 19.72 12.39
C HIS A 14 28.86 19.06 11.81
N THR A 15 29.04 18.27 10.75
CA THR A 15 28.01 17.33 10.32
C THR A 15 27.75 16.38 11.50
N ASP A 16 26.51 16.31 11.97
CA ASP A 16 26.13 15.35 12.98
C ASP A 16 26.47 13.93 12.50
N PRO A 17 27.08 13.09 13.35
CA PRO A 17 27.35 11.72 12.96
C PRO A 17 26.03 10.98 12.66
N PRO A 18 26.04 10.02 11.73
CA PRO A 18 24.86 9.18 11.49
C PRO A 18 24.38 8.54 12.78
N SER A 19 23.08 8.33 12.88
CA SER A 19 22.47 7.66 14.03
C SER A 19 23.05 6.25 14.23
N ASP A 20 23.01 5.73 15.46
CA ASP A 20 23.42 4.35 15.78
C ASP A 20 22.70 3.29 14.92
N LEU A 21 21.49 3.59 14.44
CA LEU A 21 20.78 2.71 13.52
C LEU A 21 21.44 2.70 12.13
N GLU A 22 21.73 3.87 11.58
CA GLU A 22 22.38 4.01 10.27
C GLU A 22 23.79 3.40 10.28
N LEU A 23 24.55 3.59 11.36
CA LEU A 23 25.86 2.97 11.53
C LEU A 23 25.77 1.44 11.53
N ARG A 24 24.78 0.87 12.25
CA ARG A 24 24.55 -0.59 12.26
C ARG A 24 24.14 -1.13 10.90
N VAL A 25 23.29 -0.41 10.16
CA VAL A 25 22.89 -0.78 8.80
C VAL A 25 24.11 -0.82 7.87
N LYS A 26 24.92 0.24 7.87
CA LYS A 26 26.15 0.31 7.05
C LYS A 26 27.16 -0.78 7.43
N ALA A 27 27.33 -1.06 8.72
CA ALA A 27 28.23 -2.11 9.18
C ALA A 27 27.77 -3.50 8.70
N LEU A 28 26.47 -3.80 8.77
CA LEU A 28 25.91 -5.05 8.28
C LEU A 28 26.07 -5.18 6.75
N GLU A 29 25.73 -4.13 6.00
CA GLU A 29 25.92 -4.09 4.55
C GLU A 29 27.39 -4.36 4.17
N SER A 30 28.32 -3.62 4.78
CA SER A 30 29.76 -3.76 4.52
C SER A 30 30.23 -5.20 4.75
N LEU A 31 29.83 -5.81 5.87
CA LEU A 31 30.19 -7.18 6.22
C LEU A 31 29.64 -8.21 5.21
N LEU A 32 28.40 -8.04 4.76
CA LEU A 32 27.78 -8.96 3.80
C LEU A 32 28.39 -8.83 2.40
N VAL A 33 28.76 -7.61 2.00
CA VAL A 33 29.47 -7.35 0.73
C VAL A 33 30.89 -7.92 0.77
N GLU A 34 31.65 -7.67 1.85
CA GLU A 34 33.01 -8.19 2.01
C GLU A 34 33.05 -9.72 1.98
N LYS A 35 32.03 -10.38 2.54
CA LYS A 35 31.87 -11.83 2.49
C LYS A 35 31.34 -12.36 1.15
N GLY A 36 31.01 -11.50 0.19
CA GLY A 36 30.46 -11.88 -1.11
C GLY A 36 29.04 -12.48 -1.04
N LEU A 37 28.31 -12.24 0.06
CA LEU A 37 26.95 -12.76 0.26
C LEU A 37 25.89 -11.89 -0.44
N VAL A 38 26.18 -10.61 -0.64
CA VAL A 38 25.32 -9.66 -1.38
C VAL A 38 26.16 -8.84 -2.34
N ARG A 39 25.54 -8.35 -3.40
CA ARG A 39 26.15 -7.42 -4.36
C ARG A 39 25.43 -6.07 -4.27
N PRO A 40 26.14 -4.94 -4.10
CA PRO A 40 25.52 -3.62 -4.01
C PRO A 40 24.56 -3.30 -5.17
N GLU A 41 24.91 -3.72 -6.39
CA GLU A 41 24.09 -3.49 -7.58
C GLU A 41 22.75 -4.26 -7.51
N THR A 42 22.75 -5.42 -6.86
CA THR A 42 21.53 -6.20 -6.62
C THR A 42 20.64 -5.51 -5.58
N LEU A 43 21.22 -4.94 -4.52
CA LEU A 43 20.47 -4.16 -3.52
C LEU A 43 19.83 -2.92 -4.16
N ASN A 44 20.60 -2.16 -4.95
CA ASN A 44 20.09 -0.99 -5.67
C ASN A 44 18.94 -1.37 -6.62
N SER A 45 19.04 -2.50 -7.32
CA SER A 45 17.98 -2.99 -8.21
C SER A 45 16.69 -3.35 -7.46
N ILE A 46 16.80 -3.85 -6.22
CA ILE A 46 15.65 -4.15 -5.37
C ILE A 46 14.99 -2.85 -4.89
N ILE A 47 15.80 -1.87 -4.45
CA ILE A 47 15.32 -0.55 -4.00
C ILE A 47 14.57 0.13 -5.15
N GLU A 48 15.20 0.27 -6.31
CA GLU A 48 14.63 0.87 -7.52
C GLU A 48 13.28 0.24 -7.91
N THR A 49 13.19 -1.08 -7.81
CA THR A 49 11.95 -1.82 -8.12
C THR A 49 10.79 -1.38 -7.23
N TYR A 50 11.00 -1.34 -5.91
CA TYR A 50 9.93 -1.05 -4.95
C TYR A 50 9.71 0.44 -4.69
N GLU A 51 10.66 1.29 -5.06
CA GLU A 51 10.53 2.75 -4.92
C GLU A 51 9.85 3.37 -6.15
N HIS A 52 10.10 2.83 -7.35
CA HIS A 52 9.69 3.51 -8.59
C HIS A 52 8.88 2.65 -9.57
N LYS A 53 8.98 1.31 -9.51
CA LYS A 53 8.34 0.44 -10.52
C LYS A 53 7.09 -0.27 -10.03
N VAL A 54 7.03 -0.62 -8.75
CA VAL A 54 5.94 -1.40 -8.16
C VAL A 54 5.19 -0.57 -7.12
N GLY A 55 3.90 -0.38 -7.33
CA GLY A 55 3.08 0.44 -6.44
C GLY A 55 1.58 0.29 -6.71
N PRO A 56 0.74 1.04 -5.97
CA PRO A 56 -0.72 0.91 -6.01
C PRO A 56 -1.35 1.25 -7.37
N ARG A 57 -0.61 1.89 -8.29
CA ARG A 57 -1.10 2.11 -9.66
C ARG A 57 -1.40 0.80 -10.39
N ASN A 58 -0.68 -0.29 -10.07
CA ASN A 58 -0.92 -1.61 -10.64
C ASN A 58 -2.29 -2.14 -10.23
N GLY A 59 -2.59 -2.15 -8.92
CA GLY A 59 -3.89 -2.55 -8.40
C GLY A 59 -5.02 -1.66 -8.91
N ALA A 60 -4.78 -0.34 -9.02
CA ALA A 60 -5.76 0.58 -9.57
C ALA A 60 -6.14 0.23 -11.02
N HIS A 61 -5.16 -0.16 -11.85
CA HIS A 61 -5.41 -0.64 -13.20
C HIS A 61 -6.21 -1.95 -13.19
N VAL A 62 -5.87 -2.91 -12.32
CA VAL A 62 -6.65 -4.16 -12.15
C VAL A 62 -8.10 -3.88 -11.81
N VAL A 63 -8.36 -2.99 -10.84
CA VAL A 63 -9.72 -2.62 -10.41
C VAL A 63 -10.48 -1.91 -11.52
N ALA A 64 -9.88 -0.91 -12.16
CA ALA A 64 -10.52 -0.16 -13.25
C ALA A 64 -10.89 -1.06 -14.42
N LYS A 65 -9.99 -1.96 -14.82
CA LYS A 65 -10.27 -2.97 -15.85
C LYS A 65 -11.41 -3.90 -15.43
N ALA A 66 -11.44 -4.37 -14.18
CA ALA A 66 -12.54 -5.20 -13.69
C ALA A 66 -13.90 -4.46 -13.65
N TRP A 67 -13.91 -3.14 -13.55
CA TRP A 67 -15.13 -2.33 -13.63
C TRP A 67 -15.65 -2.10 -15.06
N THR A 68 -14.79 -2.18 -16.06
CA THR A 68 -15.12 -1.92 -17.47
C THR A 68 -15.23 -3.19 -18.32
N ASP A 69 -14.60 -4.28 -17.89
CA ASP A 69 -14.47 -5.54 -18.62
C ASP A 69 -15.01 -6.71 -17.77
N PRO A 70 -16.27 -7.13 -18.01
CA PRO A 70 -16.90 -8.22 -17.28
C PRO A 70 -16.20 -9.57 -17.44
N GLU A 71 -15.57 -9.83 -18.60
CA GLU A 71 -14.82 -11.06 -18.83
C GLU A 71 -13.54 -11.08 -17.99
N PHE A 72 -12.81 -9.97 -17.96
CA PHE A 72 -11.66 -9.82 -17.08
C PHE A 72 -12.06 -9.91 -15.60
N LYS A 73 -13.17 -9.28 -15.20
CA LYS A 73 -13.69 -9.44 -13.83
C LYS A 73 -13.95 -10.89 -13.47
N GLN A 74 -14.61 -11.64 -14.36
CA GLN A 74 -14.88 -13.05 -14.14
C GLN A 74 -13.58 -13.86 -14.03
N ALA A 75 -12.59 -13.60 -14.88
CA ALA A 75 -11.28 -14.22 -14.80
C ALA A 75 -10.57 -13.89 -13.47
N LEU A 76 -10.59 -12.62 -13.06
CA LEU A 76 -10.01 -12.12 -11.81
C LEU A 76 -10.64 -12.79 -10.57
N MET A 77 -11.94 -13.01 -10.56
CA MET A 77 -12.63 -13.70 -9.47
C MET A 77 -12.39 -15.22 -9.46
N ASN A 78 -12.04 -15.81 -10.60
CA ASN A 78 -11.75 -17.24 -10.71
C ASN A 78 -10.30 -17.58 -10.32
N ASP A 79 -9.34 -16.82 -10.85
CA ASP A 79 -7.92 -16.91 -10.50
C ASP A 79 -7.29 -15.51 -10.61
N ALA A 80 -7.23 -14.84 -9.46
CA ALA A 80 -6.68 -13.50 -9.42
C ALA A 80 -5.19 -13.47 -9.76
N THR A 81 -4.44 -14.54 -9.45
CA THR A 81 -3.00 -14.61 -9.70
C THR A 81 -2.73 -14.63 -11.21
N GLU A 82 -3.42 -15.50 -11.93
CA GLU A 82 -3.31 -15.59 -13.39
C GLU A 82 -3.81 -14.31 -14.08
N ALA A 83 -4.94 -13.77 -13.63
CA ALA A 83 -5.52 -12.56 -14.21
C ALA A 83 -4.59 -11.35 -14.08
N VAL A 84 -4.00 -11.09 -12.91
CA VAL A 84 -3.06 -9.96 -12.76
C VAL A 84 -1.72 -10.22 -13.45
N ALA A 85 -1.28 -11.47 -13.53
CA ALA A 85 -0.08 -11.85 -14.28
C ALA A 85 -0.24 -11.59 -15.79
N SER A 86 -1.46 -11.73 -16.34
CA SER A 86 -1.75 -11.38 -17.74
C SER A 86 -1.52 -9.89 -18.06
N LEU A 87 -1.59 -9.03 -17.04
CA LEU A 87 -1.26 -7.60 -17.11
C LEU A 87 0.22 -7.29 -16.80
N GLY A 88 1.04 -8.33 -16.58
CA GLY A 88 2.45 -8.20 -16.24
C GLY A 88 2.73 -8.04 -14.74
N TYR A 89 1.72 -8.14 -13.87
CA TYR A 89 1.90 -8.00 -12.43
C TYR A 89 2.16 -9.36 -11.78
N CYS A 90 3.43 -9.72 -11.67
CA CYS A 90 3.86 -10.97 -11.04
C CYS A 90 5.10 -10.74 -10.17
N GLY A 91 5.37 -11.67 -9.26
CA GLY A 91 6.56 -11.64 -8.41
C GLY A 91 6.26 -11.81 -6.93
N ARG A 92 7.19 -11.32 -6.11
CA ARG A 92 7.22 -11.59 -4.67
C ARG A 92 6.02 -11.03 -3.94
N GLN A 93 5.55 -11.77 -2.94
CA GLN A 93 4.42 -11.39 -2.10
C GLN A 93 3.15 -11.14 -2.93
N GLY A 94 2.95 -11.96 -3.96
CA GLY A 94 1.81 -11.94 -4.86
C GLY A 94 1.67 -13.24 -5.66
N GLU A 95 2.37 -14.30 -5.23
CA GLU A 95 2.38 -15.63 -5.85
C GLU A 95 1.04 -16.35 -5.67
N HIS A 96 0.28 -16.00 -4.64
CA HIS A 96 -1.06 -16.48 -4.36
C HIS A 96 -1.97 -15.31 -3.99
N LEU A 97 -2.61 -14.72 -5.00
CA LEU A 97 -3.52 -13.60 -4.86
C LEU A 97 -4.97 -14.08 -4.86
N GLU A 98 -5.78 -13.49 -3.99
CA GLU A 98 -7.24 -13.61 -3.99
C GLU A 98 -7.84 -12.19 -4.01
N VAL A 99 -8.85 -11.99 -4.85
CA VAL A 99 -9.60 -10.74 -4.90
C VAL A 99 -10.92 -10.90 -4.14
N VAL A 100 -11.16 -9.99 -3.21
CA VAL A 100 -12.35 -10.00 -2.35
C VAL A 100 -13.24 -8.82 -2.72
N GLU A 101 -14.42 -9.11 -3.27
CA GLU A 101 -15.31 -8.09 -3.84
C GLU A 101 -16.19 -7.43 -2.79
N ASN A 102 -16.19 -6.09 -2.77
CA ASN A 102 -17.17 -5.31 -2.03
C ASN A 102 -18.51 -5.30 -2.78
N THR A 103 -19.60 -5.52 -2.05
CA THR A 103 -20.98 -5.46 -2.56
C THR A 103 -21.81 -4.47 -1.75
N ASN A 104 -23.08 -4.31 -2.11
CA ASN A 104 -24.02 -3.49 -1.32
C ASN A 104 -24.17 -4.02 0.12
N GLU A 105 -24.03 -5.33 0.32
CA GLU A 105 -24.23 -6.02 1.59
C GLU A 105 -22.93 -6.28 2.35
N THR A 106 -21.78 -6.35 1.66
CA THR A 106 -20.49 -6.75 2.24
C THR A 106 -19.38 -5.76 1.91
N HIS A 107 -18.65 -5.33 2.93
CA HIS A 107 -17.40 -4.57 2.82
C HIS A 107 -16.25 -5.43 3.33
N ASN A 108 -15.16 -5.52 2.57
CA ASN A 108 -13.98 -6.29 2.93
C ASN A 108 -12.88 -5.36 3.44
N LEU A 109 -12.12 -5.84 4.42
CA LEU A 109 -10.98 -5.14 5.03
C LEU A 109 -9.83 -6.14 5.17
N VAL A 110 -8.62 -5.80 4.72
CA VAL A 110 -7.46 -6.70 4.76
C VAL A 110 -6.49 -6.28 5.85
N VAL A 111 -5.97 -7.24 6.62
CA VAL A 111 -4.95 -7.00 7.64
C VAL A 111 -3.94 -8.15 7.67
N CYS A 112 -2.80 -7.94 8.32
CA CYS A 112 -1.93 -9.02 8.78
C CYS A 112 -1.65 -8.81 10.27
N THR A 113 -2.41 -9.47 11.13
CA THR A 113 -2.32 -9.27 12.58
C THR A 113 -0.94 -9.64 13.13
N LEU A 114 -0.28 -10.64 12.53
CA LEU A 114 1.00 -11.19 13.00
C LEU A 114 2.21 -10.36 12.59
N CYS A 115 2.17 -9.69 11.44
CA CYS A 115 3.30 -8.90 10.95
C CYS A 115 2.90 -7.79 9.98
N SER A 116 2.94 -8.07 8.67
CA SER A 116 2.79 -7.08 7.60
C SER A 116 2.58 -7.69 6.20
N CYS A 117 2.08 -8.93 6.10
CA CYS A 117 1.81 -9.58 4.82
C CYS A 117 0.89 -8.69 3.95
N TYR A 118 1.24 -8.52 2.67
CA TYR A 118 0.64 -7.51 1.79
C TYR A 118 0.93 -7.84 0.32
N PRO A 119 0.00 -7.59 -0.64
CA PRO A 119 0.17 -7.98 -2.05
C PRO A 119 1.11 -7.02 -2.80
N TRP A 120 2.43 -7.24 -2.74
CA TRP A 120 3.40 -6.27 -3.26
C TRP A 120 3.29 -6.05 -4.77
N THR A 121 2.98 -7.10 -5.54
CA THR A 121 2.88 -7.03 -7.00
C THR A 121 1.88 -5.99 -7.50
N VAL A 122 0.78 -5.78 -6.75
CA VAL A 122 -0.31 -4.87 -7.12
C VAL A 122 -0.39 -3.62 -6.24
N LEU A 123 0.12 -3.65 -5.01
CA LEU A 123 0.03 -2.51 -4.08
C LEU A 123 1.37 -1.91 -3.66
N GLY A 124 2.50 -2.48 -4.06
CA GLY A 124 3.82 -2.10 -3.58
C GLY A 124 4.04 -2.40 -2.10
N LEU A 125 4.94 -1.66 -1.45
CA LEU A 125 5.21 -1.85 -0.03
C LEU A 125 4.08 -1.29 0.86
N PRO A 126 3.73 -1.97 1.96
CA PRO A 126 2.65 -1.53 2.84
C PRO A 126 2.99 -0.20 3.55
N PRO A 127 1.99 0.68 3.75
CA PRO A 127 2.18 1.91 4.49
C PRO A 127 2.54 1.64 5.96
N ALA A 128 3.12 2.63 6.63
CA ALA A 128 3.55 2.51 8.03
C ALA A 128 2.40 2.12 8.97
N TRP A 129 1.21 2.71 8.78
CA TRP A 129 0.03 2.44 9.61
C TRP A 129 -0.43 0.98 9.50
N TYR A 130 -0.33 0.35 8.32
CA TYR A 130 -0.74 -1.04 8.13
C TYR A 130 0.11 -2.01 8.96
N LYS A 131 1.40 -1.68 9.12
CA LYS A 131 2.38 -2.47 9.89
C LYS A 131 2.28 -2.21 11.41
N SER A 132 1.55 -1.18 11.81
CA SER A 132 1.50 -0.69 13.18
C SER A 132 0.60 -1.55 14.08
N ALA A 133 0.94 -1.61 15.37
CA ALA A 133 0.12 -2.31 16.36
C ALA A 133 -1.32 -1.77 16.48
N PRO A 134 -1.58 -0.44 16.43
CA PRO A 134 -2.94 0.09 16.47
C PRO A 134 -3.86 -0.51 15.40
N TYR A 135 -3.43 -0.51 14.14
CA TYR A 135 -4.22 -1.08 13.05
C TYR A 135 -4.37 -2.60 13.19
N ARG A 136 -3.25 -3.30 13.38
CA ARG A 136 -3.21 -4.78 13.40
C ARG A 136 -4.03 -5.39 14.53
N SER A 137 -4.08 -4.75 15.69
CA SER A 137 -4.85 -5.26 16.83
C SER A 137 -6.35 -4.98 16.68
N ARG A 138 -6.73 -3.81 16.18
CA ARG A 138 -8.13 -3.36 16.15
C ARG A 138 -8.89 -3.76 14.90
N ALA A 139 -8.23 -3.90 13.76
CA ALA A 139 -8.92 -4.23 12.50
C ALA A 139 -9.73 -5.54 12.59
N VAL A 140 -9.33 -6.49 13.45
CA VAL A 140 -10.04 -7.76 13.66
C VAL A 140 -11.06 -7.74 14.80
N SER A 141 -10.98 -6.78 15.72
CA SER A 141 -11.86 -6.72 16.91
C SER A 141 -12.90 -5.61 16.85
N ASP A 142 -12.53 -4.48 16.27
CA ASP A 142 -13.34 -3.27 16.09
C ASP A 142 -13.09 -2.68 14.68
N PRO A 143 -13.48 -3.40 13.61
CA PRO A 143 -13.27 -2.93 12.26
C PRO A 143 -14.03 -1.63 11.97
N ARG A 144 -15.21 -1.41 12.55
CA ARG A 144 -15.99 -0.18 12.33
C ARG A 144 -15.28 1.04 12.88
N GLY A 145 -14.79 0.99 14.13
CA GLY A 145 -14.05 2.10 14.72
C GLY A 145 -12.73 2.39 13.97
N VAL A 146 -12.07 1.36 13.42
CA VAL A 146 -10.92 1.58 12.52
C VAL A 146 -11.33 2.31 11.24
N LEU A 147 -12.43 1.90 10.59
CA LEU A 147 -12.91 2.58 9.36
C LEU A 147 -13.30 4.04 9.62
N GLU A 148 -13.95 4.33 10.75
CA GLU A 148 -14.30 5.70 11.16
C GLU A 148 -13.06 6.60 11.30
N GLU A 149 -11.94 6.08 11.81
CA GLU A 149 -10.67 6.83 11.90
C GLU A 149 -10.06 7.16 10.53
N PHE A 150 -10.37 6.38 9.49
CA PHE A 150 -10.06 6.68 8.09
C PHE A 150 -11.14 7.54 7.41
N GLY A 151 -12.17 7.98 8.13
CA GLY A 151 -13.28 8.76 7.59
C GLY A 151 -14.28 7.93 6.77
N THR A 152 -14.30 6.62 6.95
CA THR A 152 -15.20 5.70 6.25
C THR A 152 -16.33 5.24 7.15
N GLU A 153 -17.51 5.81 6.91
CA GLU A 153 -18.75 5.41 7.56
C GLU A 153 -19.51 4.42 6.67
N LEU A 154 -19.95 3.30 7.25
CA LEU A 154 -20.73 2.29 6.56
C LEU A 154 -22.06 2.10 7.27
N ASP A 155 -23.13 1.88 6.51
CA ASP A 155 -24.44 1.52 7.04
C ASP A 155 -24.32 0.36 8.07
N ASP A 156 -25.08 0.45 9.16
CA ASP A 156 -25.05 -0.52 10.26
C ASP A 156 -25.37 -1.95 9.81
N LYS A 157 -26.15 -2.11 8.74
CA LYS A 157 -26.54 -3.41 8.18
C LYS A 157 -25.49 -3.96 7.21
N LYS A 158 -24.55 -3.14 6.72
CA LYS A 158 -23.47 -3.59 5.84
C LYS A 158 -22.50 -4.47 6.63
N LYS A 159 -22.29 -5.71 6.21
CA LYS A 159 -21.41 -6.66 6.90
C LYS A 159 -19.97 -6.31 6.59
N ILE A 160 -19.10 -6.34 7.60
CA ILE A 160 -17.65 -6.22 7.39
C ILE A 160 -17.02 -7.61 7.46
N ARG A 161 -16.27 -7.99 6.43
CA ARG A 161 -15.43 -9.19 6.41
C ARG A 161 -13.96 -8.78 6.52
N VAL A 162 -13.33 -9.20 7.60
CA VAL A 162 -11.91 -8.94 7.82
C VAL A 162 -11.10 -10.15 7.38
N TRP A 163 -10.14 -9.91 6.49
CA TRP A 163 -9.25 -10.93 5.93
C TRP A 163 -7.88 -10.79 6.57
N ASP A 164 -7.58 -11.70 7.49
CA ASP A 164 -6.28 -11.75 8.15
C ASP A 164 -5.30 -12.63 7.36
N SER A 165 -4.24 -12.00 6.86
CA SER A 165 -3.20 -12.60 6.01
C SER A 165 -2.24 -13.46 6.85
N THR A 166 -2.74 -14.59 7.33
CA THR A 166 -2.04 -15.53 8.24
C THR A 166 -1.26 -16.63 7.51
N SER A 167 -1.43 -16.74 6.19
CA SER A 167 -0.74 -17.69 5.32
C SER A 167 -0.03 -16.96 4.17
N GLU A 168 0.42 -17.70 3.15
CA GLU A 168 1.00 -17.11 1.93
C GLU A 168 -0.05 -16.55 0.95
N MET A 169 -1.34 -16.65 1.29
CA MET A 169 -2.40 -15.94 0.55
C MET A 169 -2.27 -14.43 0.75
N ARG A 170 -2.49 -13.66 -0.32
CA ARG A 170 -2.54 -12.21 -0.31
C ARG A 170 -3.89 -11.77 -0.84
N TYR A 171 -4.47 -10.73 -0.24
CA TYR A 171 -5.80 -10.26 -0.58
C TYR A 171 -5.75 -8.86 -1.18
N LEU A 172 -6.50 -8.65 -2.26
CA LEU A 172 -6.78 -7.35 -2.84
C LEU A 172 -8.29 -7.10 -2.75
N VAL A 173 -8.70 -5.98 -2.16
CA VAL A 173 -10.12 -5.60 -2.18
C VAL A 173 -10.46 -5.07 -3.57
N LEU A 174 -11.53 -5.58 -4.17
CA LEU A 174 -12.16 -4.96 -5.34
C LEU A 174 -13.27 -4.02 -4.84
N PRO A 175 -13.02 -2.70 -4.75
CA PRO A 175 -14.03 -1.75 -4.30
C PRO A 175 -15.19 -1.67 -5.31
N GLN A 176 -16.34 -1.18 -4.84
CA GLN A 176 -17.49 -0.90 -5.71
C GLN A 176 -17.18 0.29 -6.61
N ARG A 177 -17.59 0.22 -7.88
CA ARG A 177 -17.50 1.35 -8.82
C ARG A 177 -18.40 2.49 -8.32
N PRO A 178 -17.88 3.72 -8.19
CA PRO A 178 -18.67 4.89 -7.81
C PRO A 178 -19.79 5.17 -8.84
N VAL A 179 -20.96 5.58 -8.35
CA VAL A 179 -22.09 6.01 -9.19
C VAL A 179 -21.73 7.26 -10.01
N GLY A 180 -22.35 7.44 -11.18
CA GLY A 180 -22.09 8.61 -12.02
C GLY A 180 -20.80 8.51 -12.86
N THR A 181 -20.19 7.33 -12.88
CA THR A 181 -18.98 7.07 -13.67
C THR A 181 -19.26 6.20 -14.89
N GLU A 182 -20.52 5.92 -15.24
CA GLU A 182 -20.92 4.88 -16.21
C GLU A 182 -20.24 5.04 -17.58
N SER A 183 -20.03 6.28 -18.03
CA SER A 183 -19.40 6.62 -19.31
C SER A 183 -17.89 6.88 -19.23
N TRP A 184 -17.27 6.73 -18.07
CA TRP A 184 -15.85 7.04 -17.88
C TRP A 184 -14.97 6.02 -18.58
N SER A 185 -13.80 6.47 -19.03
CA SER A 185 -12.78 5.56 -19.56
C SER A 185 -12.14 4.76 -18.42
N GLU A 186 -11.52 3.63 -18.76
CA GLU A 186 -10.73 2.85 -17.78
C GLU A 186 -9.63 3.70 -17.13
N HIS A 187 -9.01 4.60 -17.89
CA HIS A 187 -7.96 5.49 -17.39
C HIS A 187 -8.48 6.47 -16.34
N ASP A 188 -9.66 7.05 -16.56
CA ASP A 188 -10.27 7.99 -15.61
C ASP A 188 -10.75 7.24 -14.35
N LEU A 189 -11.35 6.05 -14.53
CA LEU A 189 -11.75 5.20 -13.41
C LEU A 189 -10.57 4.79 -12.52
N GLN A 190 -9.38 4.58 -13.10
CA GLN A 190 -8.18 4.25 -12.36
C GLN A 190 -7.82 5.33 -11.32
N GLN A 191 -8.11 6.61 -11.59
CA GLN A 191 -7.80 7.70 -10.67
C GLN A 191 -8.68 7.71 -9.41
N LEU A 192 -9.86 7.10 -9.49
CA LEU A 192 -10.78 6.95 -8.36
C LEU A 192 -10.34 5.84 -7.38
N VAL A 193 -9.45 4.95 -7.81
CA VAL A 193 -8.99 3.81 -7.02
C VAL A 193 -7.78 4.20 -6.18
N SER A 194 -7.99 4.43 -4.89
CA SER A 194 -6.91 4.70 -3.95
C SER A 194 -6.27 3.40 -3.45
N ARG A 195 -5.04 3.49 -2.91
CA ARG A 195 -4.44 2.39 -2.16
C ARG A 195 -5.35 1.92 -1.02
N ASN A 196 -5.96 2.89 -0.34
CA ASN A 196 -6.78 2.64 0.84
C ASN A 196 -8.08 1.90 0.49
N SER A 197 -8.68 2.18 -0.66
CA SER A 197 -9.87 1.46 -1.13
C SER A 197 -9.57 0.00 -1.49
N MET A 198 -8.37 -0.28 -1.97
CA MET A 198 -7.89 -1.63 -2.27
C MET A 198 -7.40 -2.42 -1.04
N ILE A 199 -7.18 -1.76 0.10
CA ILE A 199 -7.02 -2.41 1.41
C ILE A 199 -8.38 -2.59 2.09
N GLY A 200 -9.35 -1.75 1.73
CA GLY A 200 -10.70 -1.72 2.31
C GLY A 200 -10.83 -0.80 3.51
N VAL A 201 -9.88 0.11 3.77
CA VAL A 201 -10.03 1.14 4.81
C VAL A 201 -10.79 2.37 4.34
N GLU A 202 -10.93 2.54 3.03
CA GLU A 202 -11.72 3.60 2.39
C GLU A 202 -12.63 3.04 1.30
N LEU A 203 -13.59 3.84 0.83
CA LEU A 203 -14.29 3.60 -0.42
C LEU A 203 -13.44 4.10 -1.61
N ALA A 204 -13.79 3.68 -2.84
CA ALA A 204 -13.27 4.37 -4.02
C ALA A 204 -13.77 5.81 -4.02
N ARG A 205 -12.94 6.74 -4.51
CA ARG A 205 -13.27 8.17 -4.52
C ARG A 205 -14.49 8.41 -5.38
N SER A 206 -15.36 9.33 -4.96
CA SER A 206 -16.43 9.81 -5.83
C SER A 206 -15.86 10.73 -6.92
N PRO A 207 -16.55 10.91 -8.06
CA PRO A 207 -16.17 11.90 -9.06
C PRO A 207 -15.97 13.32 -8.49
N GLU A 208 -16.77 13.69 -7.49
CA GLU A 208 -16.74 15.01 -6.84
C GLU A 208 -15.46 15.24 -6.02
N GLN A 209 -14.84 14.17 -5.50
CA GLN A 209 -13.60 14.25 -4.72
C GLN A 209 -12.35 14.35 -5.59
N GLU A 210 -12.45 14.05 -6.89
CA GLU A 210 -11.33 14.17 -7.82
C GLU A 210 -11.03 15.65 -8.16
N ASP A 211 -12.09 16.47 -8.28
CA ASP A 211 -12.00 17.90 -8.61
C ASP A 211 -11.29 18.74 -7.52
N GLU A 212 -11.26 18.28 -6.26
CA GLU A 212 -10.61 18.99 -5.16
C GLU A 212 -9.10 18.69 -5.03
N GLY A 213 -8.63 17.57 -5.57
CA GLY A 213 -7.23 17.13 -5.50
C GLY A 213 -6.33 17.68 -6.61
N GLY A 214 -6.91 18.42 -7.57
CA GLY A 214 -6.23 18.99 -8.74
C GLY A 214 -5.87 20.48 -8.64
N LYS A 215 -5.96 21.09 -7.45
CA LYS A 215 -5.51 22.47 -7.18
C LYS A 215 -4.19 22.53 -6.43
#